data_AF-A0A9W8BKL8-F1
#
_entry.id   AF-A0A9W8BKL8-F1
#
_cell.length_a   1.000
_cell.length_b   1.000
_cell.length_c   1.000
_cell.angle_alpha   90.00
_cell.angle_beta   90.00
_cell.angle_gamma   90.00
#
_symmetry.space_group_name_H-M   'P 1'
#
loop_
_entity.id
_entity.type
_entity.pdbx_description
1 polymer ?
#
loop_
_entity_poly.entity_id
_entity_poly.type
_entity_poly.pdbx_seq_one_letter_code
_entity_poly.pdbx_strand_id
1 'polypeptide(L)'
;MAKKSESSGHRSATAGGGRLPFSVKLSRPQANWQDNWVLGDYAKNEARTKHRQLIVLDLNGTLIKRGPRGKDGSRAGYARPHLTEFLQFILKHFAVMVWSSAQPYSVNNMLQCFMNEQQKRFVRVWDRRFCDLDGFYHGKTRTTKDLLKITGGYSLADSPHRDVYGTYKGYLGIAPEVKDHWTLENMMLVDDSETKAALQRDNHLHISTFEDLRHDDELLHLQRYLQVYIDSRDQFPDLVSYLKQRPWSEFPRSL
;
A
#
# COMPACT_ATOMS: atom_id res chain seq x y z
N MET A 1 15.12 49.30 53.06
CA MET A 1 14.03 49.21 52.05
C MET A 1 14.62 48.72 50.73
N ALA A 2 14.34 47.46 50.36
CA ALA A 2 14.54 46.95 49.00
C ALA A 2 13.60 45.74 48.82
N LYS A 3 12.62 45.89 47.91
CA LYS A 3 11.73 44.83 47.41
C LYS A 3 12.43 44.10 46.25
N LYS A 4 12.17 42.79 46.13
CA LYS A 4 12.05 41.95 44.91
C LYS A 4 12.53 40.53 45.24
N SER A 5 11.97 39.43 44.77
CA SER A 5 10.72 39.13 44.06
C SER A 5 10.73 37.60 43.94
N GLU A 6 9.65 36.95 44.35
CA GLU A 6 9.47 35.50 44.19
C GLU A 6 9.53 35.11 42.71
N SER A 7 10.47 34.24 42.34
CA SER A 7 10.50 33.59 41.02
C SER A 7 9.66 32.33 41.07
N SER A 8 8.46 32.40 40.50
CA SER A 8 7.62 31.26 40.20
C SER A 8 8.33 30.33 39.22
N GLY A 9 8.67 29.13 39.68
CA GLY A 9 9.18 28.06 38.83
C GLY A 9 8.11 27.61 37.85
N HIS A 10 8.22 28.06 36.59
CA HIS A 10 7.53 27.42 35.46
C HIS A 10 8.05 25.99 35.33
N ARG A 11 7.29 25.02 35.84
CA ARG A 11 7.42 23.62 35.43
C ARG A 11 6.96 23.53 33.98
N SER A 12 7.92 23.52 33.07
CA SER A 12 7.72 23.05 31.70
C SER A 12 7.21 21.62 31.75
N ALA A 13 5.94 21.42 31.41
CA ALA A 13 5.37 20.12 31.16
C ALA A 13 6.06 19.54 29.91
N THR A 14 6.86 18.48 30.10
CA THR A 14 7.41 17.68 29.01
C THR A 14 6.26 17.00 28.28
N ALA A 15 5.94 17.51 27.08
CA ALA A 15 4.99 16.88 26.16
C ALA A 15 5.46 15.44 25.84
N GLY A 16 4.50 14.50 25.88
CA GLY A 16 4.72 13.07 25.74
C GLY A 16 5.56 12.69 24.52
N GLY A 17 6.71 12.07 24.78
CA GLY A 17 7.61 11.55 23.76
C GLY A 17 7.09 10.24 23.16
N GLY A 18 6.14 10.32 22.23
CA GLY A 18 5.82 9.19 21.36
C GLY A 18 7.08 8.74 20.60
N ARG A 19 7.42 7.44 20.68
CA ARG A 19 8.58 6.85 20.00
C ARG A 19 8.38 7.00 18.49
N LEU A 20 9.40 7.51 17.79
CA LEU A 20 9.38 7.57 16.33
C LEU A 20 9.19 6.16 15.74
N PRO A 21 8.50 6.03 14.59
CA PRO A 21 8.21 4.75 13.99
C PRO A 21 9.50 4.12 13.49
N PHE A 22 9.47 2.79 13.32
CA PHE A 22 10.61 2.06 12.79
C PHE A 22 11.06 2.65 11.44
N SER A 23 12.30 3.14 11.41
CA SER A 23 12.89 3.78 10.25
C SER A 23 14.02 2.93 9.67
N VAL A 24 14.10 2.87 8.34
CA VAL A 24 15.17 2.18 7.61
C VAL A 24 15.76 3.10 6.55
N LYS A 25 17.03 2.86 6.19
CA LYS A 25 17.66 3.56 5.07
C LYS A 25 17.27 2.87 3.78
N LEU A 26 16.52 3.55 2.92
CA LEU A 26 16.21 3.10 1.58
C LEU A 26 17.36 3.45 0.63
N SER A 27 17.88 2.42 -0.02
CA SER A 27 18.97 2.53 -0.98
C SER A 27 18.64 3.43 -2.20
N ARG A 28 19.68 4.00 -2.80
CA ARG A 28 19.55 4.81 -4.02
C ARG A 28 19.30 3.91 -5.25
N PRO A 29 18.43 4.31 -6.20
CA PRO A 29 18.34 3.69 -7.52
C PRO A 29 19.72 3.61 -8.17
N GLN A 30 20.06 2.42 -8.66
CA GLN A 30 21.31 2.18 -9.37
C GLN A 30 21.10 2.47 -10.87
N ALA A 31 22.07 3.11 -11.52
CA ALA A 31 22.01 3.43 -12.95
C ALA A 31 21.86 2.17 -13.83
N ASN A 32 22.47 1.07 -13.40
CA ASN A 32 22.42 -0.23 -14.09
C ASN A 32 21.55 -1.24 -13.34
N TRP A 33 20.53 -0.77 -12.62
CA TRP A 33 19.66 -1.69 -11.91
C TRP A 33 19.01 -2.66 -12.90
N GLN A 34 19.24 -3.94 -12.66
CA GLN A 34 18.58 -5.02 -13.39
C GLN A 34 17.32 -5.43 -12.65
N ASP A 35 16.31 -5.80 -13.41
CA ASP A 35 15.01 -6.20 -12.89
C ASP A 35 15.06 -7.63 -12.31
N ASN A 36 16.05 -7.92 -11.47
CA ASN A 36 16.26 -9.23 -10.88
C ASN A 36 15.44 -9.33 -9.59
N TRP A 37 14.13 -9.11 -9.70
CA TRP A 37 13.19 -9.18 -8.58
C TRP A 37 13.28 -10.56 -7.91
N VAL A 38 13.84 -10.61 -6.70
CA VAL A 38 13.81 -11.82 -5.86
C VAL A 38 12.52 -11.77 -5.06
N LEU A 39 11.46 -12.30 -5.64
CA LEU A 39 10.14 -12.32 -5.02
C LEU A 39 9.60 -13.72 -4.89
N GLY A 40 8.52 -13.84 -4.11
CA GLY A 40 7.78 -15.09 -4.00
C GLY A 40 7.28 -15.59 -5.35
N ASP A 41 6.98 -16.88 -5.40
CA ASP A 41 6.35 -17.51 -6.55
C ASP A 41 4.87 -17.09 -6.62
N TYR A 42 4.62 -15.96 -7.29
CA TYR A 42 3.31 -15.33 -7.37
C TYR A 42 2.27 -16.22 -8.04
N ALA A 43 2.62 -16.89 -9.13
CA ALA A 43 1.72 -17.84 -9.79
C ALA A 43 1.32 -18.98 -8.83
N LYS A 44 2.25 -19.47 -8.02
CA LYS A 44 1.95 -20.46 -6.99
C LYS A 44 1.09 -19.90 -5.86
N ASN A 45 1.28 -18.65 -5.45
CA ASN A 45 0.44 -18.00 -4.43
C ASN A 45 -0.99 -17.78 -4.96
N GLU A 46 -1.11 -17.32 -6.19
CA GLU A 46 -2.36 -17.20 -6.94
C GLU A 46 -3.10 -18.54 -6.99
N ALA A 47 -2.46 -19.60 -7.47
CA ALA A 47 -3.07 -20.94 -7.58
C ALA A 47 -3.45 -21.56 -6.22
N ARG A 48 -2.76 -21.19 -5.13
CA ARG A 48 -2.99 -21.76 -3.79
C ARG A 48 -3.94 -20.96 -2.92
N THR A 49 -4.21 -19.71 -3.26
CA THR A 49 -5.05 -18.85 -2.42
C THR A 49 -6.48 -19.41 -2.37
N LYS A 50 -7.04 -19.47 -1.16
CA LYS A 50 -8.45 -19.82 -0.94
C LYS A 50 -9.32 -18.57 -0.77
N HIS A 51 -8.69 -17.39 -0.74
CA HIS A 51 -9.37 -16.14 -0.44
C HIS A 51 -10.01 -15.57 -1.69
N ARG A 52 -11.33 -15.39 -1.63
CA ARG A 52 -12.16 -14.88 -2.73
C ARG A 52 -12.19 -13.35 -2.80
N GLN A 53 -11.92 -12.63 -1.70
CA GLN A 53 -11.74 -11.18 -1.77
C GLN A 53 -10.26 -10.82 -1.94
N LEU A 54 -9.99 -9.81 -2.77
CA LEU A 54 -8.65 -9.29 -3.02
C LEU A 54 -8.53 -7.85 -2.51
N ILE A 55 -7.56 -7.63 -1.63
CA ILE A 55 -7.14 -6.31 -1.18
C ILE A 55 -5.90 -5.90 -1.97
N VAL A 56 -6.03 -4.84 -2.75
CA VAL A 56 -4.94 -4.21 -3.51
C VAL A 56 -4.42 -3.04 -2.71
N LEU A 57 -3.14 -3.08 -2.33
CA LEU A 57 -2.52 -2.08 -1.47
C LEU A 57 -1.60 -1.17 -2.27
N ASP A 58 -1.77 0.15 -2.13
CA ASP A 58 -0.68 1.08 -2.41
C ASP A 58 0.45 0.95 -1.36
N LEU A 59 1.60 1.58 -1.64
CA LEU A 59 2.75 1.57 -0.74
C LEU A 59 3.02 2.95 -0.14
N ASN A 60 3.46 3.90 -0.97
CA ASN A 60 4.05 5.14 -0.47
C ASN A 60 2.97 6.19 -0.24
N GLY A 61 2.80 6.60 1.01
CA GLY A 61 1.69 7.43 1.47
C GLY A 61 0.59 6.58 2.12
N THR A 62 0.54 5.28 1.81
CA THR A 62 -0.47 4.34 2.34
C THR A 62 0.08 3.46 3.47
N LEU A 63 1.08 2.61 3.20
CA LEU A 63 1.67 1.67 4.18
C LEU A 63 3.01 2.15 4.73
N ILE A 64 3.70 3.00 3.98
CA ILE A 64 5.03 3.50 4.31
C ILE A 64 5.18 4.96 3.85
N LYS A 65 6.07 5.71 4.49
CA LYS A 65 6.44 7.06 4.09
C LYS A 65 7.91 7.09 3.70
N ARG A 66 8.21 7.63 2.52
CA ARG A 66 9.59 7.93 2.12
C ARG A 66 9.95 9.36 2.52
N GLY A 67 11.02 9.52 3.27
CA GLY A 67 11.60 10.81 3.59
C GLY A 67 12.23 11.51 2.37
N PRO A 68 12.70 12.76 2.57
CA PRO A 68 13.41 13.51 1.54
C PRO A 68 14.68 12.78 1.11
N ARG A 69 15.13 13.06 -0.11
CA ARG A 69 16.33 12.46 -0.67
C ARG A 69 17.56 13.16 -0.12
N GLY A 70 18.49 12.38 0.43
CA GLY A 70 19.79 12.86 0.87
C GLY A 70 20.74 13.16 -0.30
N LYS A 71 21.88 13.79 0.01
CA LYS A 71 22.93 14.13 -0.98
C LYS A 71 23.53 12.90 -1.67
N ASP A 72 23.60 11.76 -0.96
CA ASP A 72 24.08 10.48 -1.49
C ASP A 72 23.04 9.75 -2.36
N GLY A 73 21.84 10.33 -2.52
CA GLY A 73 20.72 9.77 -3.26
C GLY A 73 19.88 8.75 -2.46
N SER A 74 20.27 8.43 -1.23
CA SER A 74 19.48 7.59 -0.32
C SER A 74 18.34 8.39 0.31
N ARG A 75 17.46 7.72 1.07
CA ARG A 75 16.44 8.39 1.89
C ARG A 75 16.04 7.53 3.08
N ALA A 76 15.54 8.16 4.13
CA ALA A 76 14.84 7.44 5.19
C ALA A 76 13.51 6.89 4.63
N GLY A 77 13.10 5.72 5.10
CA GLY A 77 11.75 5.21 4.99
C GLY A 77 11.20 4.95 6.38
N TYR A 78 9.89 5.09 6.54
CA TYR A 78 9.18 4.86 7.78
C TYR A 78 8.04 3.88 7.53
N ALA A 79 7.93 2.85 8.37
CA ALA A 79 6.73 2.01 8.41
C ALA A 79 5.57 2.82 9.01
N ARG A 80 4.38 2.70 8.43
CA ARG A 80 3.18 3.22 9.09
C ARG A 80 2.95 2.45 10.40
N PRO A 81 2.58 3.11 11.52
CA PRO A 81 2.29 2.40 12.75
C PRO A 81 1.28 1.27 12.53
N HIS A 82 1.43 0.17 13.27
CA HIS A 82 0.63 -1.06 13.15
C HIS A 82 0.78 -1.84 11.83
N LEU A 83 1.77 -1.53 10.99
CA LEU A 83 1.97 -2.21 9.71
C LEU A 83 2.12 -3.73 9.84
N THR A 84 2.90 -4.20 10.82
CA THR A 84 3.17 -5.64 10.99
C THR A 84 1.90 -6.40 11.36
N GLU A 85 1.16 -5.91 12.36
CA GLU A 85 -0.09 -6.47 12.83
C GLU A 85 -1.15 -6.44 11.73
N PHE A 86 -1.26 -5.31 11.02
CA PHE A 86 -2.17 -5.15 9.89
C PHE A 86 -1.88 -6.16 8.78
N LEU A 87 -0.62 -6.30 8.36
CA LEU A 87 -0.23 -7.27 7.33
C LEU A 87 -0.51 -8.72 7.75
N GLN A 88 -0.24 -9.06 9.01
CA GLN A 88 -0.57 -10.39 9.55
C GLN A 88 -2.07 -10.67 9.48
N PHE A 89 -2.89 -9.69 9.86
CA PHE A 89 -4.33 -9.77 9.80
C PHE A 89 -4.82 -9.94 8.35
N ILE A 90 -4.50 -9.02 7.44
CA ILE A 90 -5.06 -9.08 6.08
C ILE A 90 -4.61 -10.33 5.32
N LEU A 91 -3.37 -10.79 5.51
CA LEU A 91 -2.86 -11.99 4.87
C LEU A 91 -3.49 -13.28 5.41
N LYS A 92 -4.11 -13.23 6.59
CA LYS A 92 -4.86 -14.36 7.17
C LYS A 92 -6.27 -14.45 6.57
N HIS A 93 -6.86 -13.33 6.17
CA HIS A 93 -8.27 -13.25 5.83
C HIS A 93 -8.55 -13.01 4.34
N PHE A 94 -7.58 -12.46 3.60
CA PHE A 94 -7.77 -12.01 2.22
C PHE A 94 -6.62 -12.44 1.31
N ALA A 95 -6.89 -12.43 0.00
CA ALA A 95 -5.82 -12.37 -0.97
C ALA A 95 -5.27 -10.93 -0.95
N VAL A 96 -3.95 -10.79 -1.03
CA VAL A 96 -3.30 -9.49 -0.92
C VAL A 96 -2.39 -9.26 -2.11
N MET A 97 -2.62 -8.17 -2.81
CA MET A 97 -1.79 -7.68 -3.89
C MET A 97 -1.22 -6.31 -3.51
N VAL A 98 0.00 -6.03 -3.93
CA VAL A 98 0.55 -4.67 -3.91
C VAL A 98 0.46 -4.09 -5.31
N TRP A 99 0.03 -2.83 -5.42
CA TRP A 99 0.11 -2.08 -6.67
C TRP A 99 0.60 -0.67 -6.35
N SER A 100 1.84 -0.36 -6.69
CA SER A 100 2.45 0.95 -6.41
C SER A 100 2.69 1.75 -7.68
N SER A 101 2.47 3.06 -7.62
CA SER A 101 2.87 3.99 -8.70
C SER A 101 4.38 4.30 -8.74
N ALA A 102 5.16 3.72 -7.83
CA ALA A 102 6.61 3.86 -7.78
C ALA A 102 7.32 2.97 -8.81
N GLN A 103 8.50 3.42 -9.27
CA GLN A 103 9.33 2.64 -10.19
C GLN A 103 9.76 1.30 -9.58
N PRO A 104 10.02 0.27 -10.41
CA PRO A 104 10.26 -1.10 -9.96
C PRO A 104 11.33 -1.21 -8.86
N TYR A 105 12.49 -0.59 -9.06
CA TYR A 105 13.57 -0.53 -8.05
C TYR A 105 13.07 -0.08 -6.68
N SER A 106 12.25 0.99 -6.66
CA SER A 106 11.75 1.57 -5.42
C SER A 106 10.80 0.62 -4.72
N VAL A 107 9.91 -0.04 -5.48
CA VAL A 107 8.97 -1.02 -4.95
C VAL A 107 9.73 -2.18 -4.32
N ASN A 108 10.66 -2.79 -5.04
CA ASN A 108 11.48 -3.89 -4.54
C ASN A 108 12.23 -3.52 -3.24
N ASN A 109 12.90 -2.37 -3.22
CA ASN A 109 13.63 -1.89 -2.05
C ASN A 109 12.71 -1.69 -0.83
N MET A 110 11.53 -1.09 -1.04
CA MET A 110 10.55 -0.89 0.03
C MET A 110 10.03 -2.23 0.59
N LEU A 111 9.70 -3.20 -0.28
CA LEU A 111 9.23 -4.50 0.17
C LEU A 111 10.31 -5.29 0.93
N GLN A 112 11.55 -5.28 0.44
CA GLN A 112 12.68 -5.91 1.13
C GLN A 112 12.95 -5.28 2.51
N CYS A 113 12.76 -3.97 2.65
CA CYS A 113 13.02 -3.29 3.92
C CYS A 113 11.89 -3.46 4.96
N PHE A 114 10.63 -3.50 4.53
CA PHE A 114 9.48 -3.43 5.45
C PHE A 114 8.61 -4.69 5.47
N MET A 115 8.69 -5.53 4.44
CA MET A 115 7.74 -6.62 4.20
C MET A 115 8.44 -7.87 3.68
N ASN A 116 9.71 -8.10 4.05
CA ASN A 116 10.54 -9.13 3.42
C ASN A 116 9.94 -10.54 3.50
N GLU A 117 9.32 -10.86 4.63
CA GLU A 117 8.66 -12.16 4.82
C GLU A 117 7.23 -12.14 4.29
N GLN A 118 6.49 -11.05 4.50
CA GLN A 118 5.09 -10.89 4.10
C GLN A 118 4.94 -10.92 2.57
N GLN A 119 5.87 -10.31 1.83
CA GLN A 119 5.82 -10.23 0.37
C GLN A 119 5.83 -11.59 -0.32
N LYS A 120 6.35 -12.63 0.36
CA LYS A 120 6.35 -14.01 -0.15
C LYS A 120 4.96 -14.63 -0.18
N ARG A 121 3.98 -14.02 0.49
CA ARG A 121 2.58 -14.47 0.57
C ARG A 121 1.63 -13.61 -0.27
N PHE A 122 2.08 -12.48 -0.80
CA PHE A 122 1.26 -11.70 -1.72
C PHE A 122 0.95 -12.53 -2.96
N VAL A 123 -0.26 -12.40 -3.48
CA VAL A 123 -0.64 -13.06 -4.74
C VAL A 123 0.05 -12.38 -5.91
N ARG A 124 0.22 -11.05 -5.86
CA ARG A 124 0.92 -10.29 -6.89
C ARG A 124 1.47 -8.98 -6.35
N VAL A 125 2.50 -8.48 -7.00
CA VAL A 125 3.04 -7.12 -6.80
C VAL A 125 3.15 -6.44 -8.16
N TRP A 126 2.51 -5.30 -8.36
CA TRP A 126 2.63 -4.44 -9.53
C TRP A 126 3.30 -3.12 -9.19
N ASP A 127 4.12 -2.64 -10.12
CA ASP A 127 4.80 -1.35 -10.04
C ASP A 127 4.24 -0.34 -11.05
N ARG A 128 4.92 0.81 -11.18
CA ARG A 128 4.52 1.90 -12.07
C ARG A 128 4.21 1.47 -13.51
N ARG A 129 4.84 0.41 -14.03
CA ARG A 129 4.62 -0.06 -15.41
C ARG A 129 3.20 -0.55 -15.65
N PHE A 130 2.46 -0.89 -14.59
CA PHE A 130 1.07 -1.32 -14.69
C PHE A 130 0.07 -0.15 -14.58
N CYS A 131 0.53 1.02 -14.11
CA CYS A 131 -0.31 2.21 -14.03
C CYS A 131 -0.49 2.85 -15.41
N ASP A 132 -1.64 3.48 -15.61
CA ASP A 132 -1.81 4.44 -16.71
C ASP A 132 -1.21 5.78 -16.28
N LEU A 133 -0.35 6.35 -17.12
CA LEU A 133 0.35 7.59 -16.83
C LEU A 133 -0.15 8.69 -17.76
N ASP A 134 -0.41 9.88 -17.22
CA ASP A 134 -0.80 11.06 -18.02
C ASP A 134 0.39 11.92 -18.49
N GLY A 135 1.60 11.35 -18.47
CA GLY A 135 2.83 12.06 -18.77
C GLY A 135 4.06 11.15 -18.73
N PHE A 136 5.25 11.75 -18.60
CA PHE A 136 6.52 11.02 -18.74
C PHE A 136 6.74 9.98 -17.64
N TYR A 137 7.24 8.80 -18.03
CA TYR A 137 7.44 7.67 -17.12
C TYR A 137 8.30 8.00 -15.90
N HIS A 138 9.44 8.68 -16.08
CA HIS A 138 10.34 9.05 -14.98
C HIS A 138 9.95 10.35 -14.25
N GLY A 139 8.93 11.06 -14.74
CA GLY A 139 8.47 12.33 -14.21
C GLY A 139 7.43 12.19 -13.08
N LYS A 140 7.14 13.31 -12.41
CA LYS A 140 5.93 13.44 -11.59
C LYS A 140 4.73 13.53 -12.53
N THR A 141 3.81 12.59 -12.42
CA THR A 141 2.63 12.48 -13.28
C THR A 141 1.51 11.84 -12.47
N ARG A 142 0.26 12.10 -12.83
CA ARG A 142 -0.86 11.39 -12.24
C ARG A 142 -0.86 9.96 -12.76
N THR A 143 -1.26 9.04 -11.89
CA THR A 143 -1.28 7.62 -12.20
C THR A 143 -2.65 7.06 -11.90
N THR A 144 -3.19 6.26 -12.81
CA THR A 144 -4.43 5.51 -12.59
C THR A 144 -4.12 4.02 -12.46
N LYS A 145 -4.83 3.35 -11.56
CA LYS A 145 -4.80 1.91 -11.33
C LYS A 145 -6.13 1.33 -11.80
N ASP A 146 -6.18 0.94 -13.07
CA ASP A 146 -7.37 0.34 -13.66
C ASP A 146 -7.54 -1.10 -13.15
N LEU A 147 -8.46 -1.34 -12.21
CA LEU A 147 -8.71 -2.67 -11.65
C LEU A 147 -9.16 -3.69 -12.70
N LEU A 148 -9.71 -3.24 -13.84
CA LEU A 148 -10.03 -4.14 -14.95
C LEU A 148 -8.79 -4.77 -15.59
N LYS A 149 -7.59 -4.22 -15.37
CA LYS A 149 -6.33 -4.88 -15.77
C LYS A 149 -6.13 -6.20 -15.02
N ILE A 150 -6.54 -6.27 -13.76
CA ILE A 150 -6.44 -7.49 -12.95
C ILE A 150 -7.40 -8.55 -13.52
N THR A 151 -8.68 -8.20 -13.67
CA THR A 151 -9.71 -9.11 -14.19
C THR A 151 -9.50 -9.46 -15.67
N GLY A 152 -8.92 -8.54 -16.44
CA GLY A 152 -8.63 -8.69 -17.86
C GLY A 152 -7.44 -9.60 -18.17
N GLY A 153 -6.64 -9.96 -17.17
CA GLY A 153 -5.41 -10.75 -17.34
C GLY A 153 -4.25 -9.92 -17.91
N TYR A 154 -4.24 -8.61 -17.65
CA TYR A 154 -3.18 -7.71 -18.10
C TYR A 154 -1.83 -8.15 -17.53
N SER A 155 -0.82 -8.13 -18.39
CA SER A 155 0.55 -8.53 -18.09
C SER A 155 1.51 -7.39 -18.38
N LEU A 156 2.79 -7.57 -18.06
CA LEU A 156 3.80 -6.59 -18.47
C LEU A 156 3.90 -6.47 -19.99
N ALA A 157 3.60 -7.51 -20.77
CA ALA A 157 3.67 -7.45 -22.22
C ALA A 157 2.71 -6.39 -22.81
N ASP A 158 1.57 -6.18 -22.14
CA ASP A 158 0.54 -5.21 -22.50
C ASP A 158 0.90 -3.78 -22.10
N SER A 159 1.94 -3.60 -21.28
CA SER A 159 2.39 -2.29 -20.82
C SER A 159 3.18 -1.55 -21.90
N PRO A 160 2.87 -0.26 -22.17
CA PRO A 160 3.74 0.59 -23.00
C PRO A 160 5.08 0.89 -22.32
N HIS A 161 5.24 0.52 -21.05
CA HIS A 161 6.43 0.75 -20.24
C HIS A 161 7.22 -0.53 -19.96
N ARG A 162 6.91 -1.63 -20.66
CA ARG A 162 7.56 -2.92 -20.48
C ARG A 162 9.07 -2.88 -20.71
N ASP A 163 9.50 -2.09 -21.70
CA ASP A 163 10.89 -2.02 -22.18
C ASP A 163 11.71 -0.91 -21.50
N VAL A 164 11.16 -0.23 -20.47
CA VAL A 164 11.89 0.82 -19.74
C VAL A 164 13.11 0.24 -18.99
N TYR A 165 13.06 -1.05 -18.62
CA TYR A 165 14.18 -1.77 -18.02
C TYR A 165 14.44 -3.04 -18.82
N GLY A 166 15.68 -3.21 -19.30
CA GLY A 166 16.01 -4.17 -20.36
C GLY A 166 16.07 -5.66 -19.99
N THR A 167 15.62 -6.09 -18.82
CA THR A 167 15.92 -7.44 -18.28
C THR A 167 14.78 -8.12 -17.52
N TYR A 168 13.51 -7.99 -17.92
CA TYR A 168 12.45 -8.75 -17.24
C TYR A 168 11.43 -9.46 -18.10
N LYS A 169 11.25 -10.76 -17.80
CA LYS A 169 10.25 -11.65 -18.40
C LYS A 169 9.25 -12.24 -17.40
N GLY A 170 9.35 -11.93 -16.10
CA GLY A 170 8.65 -12.63 -15.01
C GLY A 170 7.37 -11.95 -14.48
N TYR A 171 6.80 -11.00 -15.23
CA TYR A 171 5.56 -10.33 -14.86
C TYR A 171 4.46 -10.90 -15.74
N LEU A 172 4.18 -12.18 -15.49
CA LEU A 172 2.96 -12.78 -15.99
C LEU A 172 1.79 -12.04 -15.30
N GLY A 173 0.73 -11.78 -16.04
CA GLY A 173 -0.52 -11.28 -15.45
C GLY A 173 -1.05 -12.26 -14.40
N ILE A 174 -2.20 -11.96 -13.81
CA ILE A 174 -2.88 -12.93 -12.94
C ILE A 174 -3.01 -14.26 -13.69
N ALA A 175 -2.60 -15.37 -13.06
CA ALA A 175 -2.58 -16.66 -13.72
C ALA A 175 -3.98 -17.00 -14.29
N PRO A 176 -4.07 -17.49 -15.55
CA PRO A 176 -5.36 -17.71 -16.22
C PRO A 176 -6.33 -18.56 -15.41
N GLU A 177 -5.83 -19.60 -14.76
CA GLU A 177 -6.57 -20.50 -13.86
C GLU A 177 -7.25 -19.81 -12.68
N VAL A 178 -6.82 -18.61 -12.29
CA VAL A 178 -7.47 -17.81 -11.24
C VAL A 178 -8.00 -16.47 -11.78
N LYS A 179 -8.10 -16.30 -13.09
CA LYS A 179 -8.57 -15.03 -13.70
C LYS A 179 -9.97 -14.62 -13.23
N ASP A 180 -10.82 -15.61 -12.96
CA ASP A 180 -12.19 -15.39 -12.45
C ASP A 180 -12.28 -15.49 -10.91
N HIS A 181 -11.15 -15.59 -10.20
CA HIS A 181 -11.15 -15.57 -8.74
C HIS A 181 -11.51 -14.20 -8.19
N TRP A 182 -10.97 -13.14 -8.81
CA TRP A 182 -11.17 -11.77 -8.38
C TRP A 182 -11.87 -10.99 -9.48
N THR A 183 -13.01 -10.41 -9.14
CA THR A 183 -13.87 -9.61 -10.00
C THR A 183 -14.02 -8.22 -9.36
N LEU A 184 -14.60 -7.25 -10.07
CA LEU A 184 -14.79 -5.93 -9.48
C LEU A 184 -15.62 -6.01 -8.19
N GLU A 185 -16.59 -6.90 -8.08
CA GLU A 185 -17.46 -7.05 -6.92
C GLU A 185 -16.72 -7.50 -5.65
N ASN A 186 -15.56 -8.16 -5.78
CA ASN A 186 -14.82 -8.72 -4.65
C ASN A 186 -13.41 -8.11 -4.43
N MET A 187 -13.11 -7.01 -5.11
CA MET A 187 -11.85 -6.29 -5.01
C MET A 187 -11.98 -4.97 -4.26
N MET A 188 -10.95 -4.61 -3.51
CA MET A 188 -10.82 -3.29 -2.89
C MET A 188 -9.41 -2.75 -3.12
N LEU A 189 -9.31 -1.52 -3.60
CA LEU A 189 -8.06 -0.75 -3.66
C LEU A 189 -7.96 0.14 -2.43
N VAL A 190 -6.97 -0.11 -1.59
CA VAL A 190 -6.62 0.75 -0.45
C VAL A 190 -5.49 1.68 -0.88
N ASP A 191 -5.78 2.97 -0.90
CA ASP A 191 -4.87 3.99 -1.39
C ASP A 191 -5.09 5.32 -0.67
N ASP A 192 -4.06 6.17 -0.63
CA ASP A 192 -4.09 7.50 -0.04
C ASP A 192 -4.35 8.63 -1.06
N SER A 193 -4.58 8.28 -2.32
CA SER A 193 -4.82 9.24 -3.40
C SER A 193 -6.20 9.08 -4.01
N GLU A 194 -7.01 10.14 -3.92
CA GLU A 194 -8.37 10.21 -4.48
C GLU A 194 -8.49 9.76 -5.95
N THR A 195 -7.46 10.02 -6.76
CA THR A 195 -7.54 9.88 -8.22
C THR A 195 -7.01 8.56 -8.76
N LYS A 196 -6.30 7.75 -7.97
CA LYS A 196 -5.68 6.52 -8.50
C LYS A 196 -6.71 5.46 -8.87
N ALA A 197 -7.87 5.45 -8.22
CA ALA A 197 -8.99 4.56 -8.52
C ALA A 197 -10.06 5.22 -9.42
N ALA A 198 -9.72 6.26 -10.19
CA ALA A 198 -10.70 7.08 -10.90
C ALA A 198 -11.67 6.30 -11.81
N LEU A 199 -11.25 5.15 -12.34
CA LEU A 199 -12.04 4.29 -13.24
C LEU A 199 -12.97 3.31 -12.50
N GLN A 200 -12.68 2.98 -11.24
CA GLN A 200 -13.48 2.08 -10.40
C GLN A 200 -13.61 2.65 -8.99
N ARG A 201 -14.31 3.80 -8.88
CA ARG A 201 -14.43 4.56 -7.62
C ARG A 201 -15.07 3.76 -6.48
N ASP A 202 -16.01 2.89 -6.83
CA ASP A 202 -16.72 2.04 -5.86
C ASP A 202 -15.84 0.99 -5.19
N ASN A 203 -14.69 0.66 -5.79
CA ASN A 203 -13.69 -0.24 -5.23
C ASN A 203 -12.67 0.49 -4.35
N HIS A 204 -12.72 1.82 -4.29
CA HIS A 204 -11.69 2.61 -3.65
C HIS A 204 -11.99 2.81 -2.17
N LEU A 205 -11.10 2.31 -1.31
CA LEU A 205 -11.04 2.69 0.09
C LEU A 205 -9.93 3.73 0.27
N HIS A 206 -10.33 5.00 0.20
CA HIS A 206 -9.44 6.14 0.34
C HIS A 206 -9.10 6.40 1.80
N ILE A 207 -7.89 6.02 2.23
CA ILE A 207 -7.40 6.28 3.59
C ILE A 207 -6.62 7.59 3.66
N SER A 208 -6.42 8.13 4.85
CA SER A 208 -5.55 9.30 5.00
C SER A 208 -4.10 9.01 4.60
N THR A 209 -3.44 10.00 4.00
CA THR A 209 -2.00 9.94 3.71
C THR A 209 -1.21 9.85 5.01
N PHE A 210 -0.27 8.91 5.06
CA PHE A 210 0.63 8.71 6.19
C PHE A 210 1.64 9.86 6.29
N GLU A 211 1.26 10.89 7.06
CA GLU A 211 2.09 12.06 7.31
C GLU A 211 2.61 12.12 8.75
N ASP A 212 1.76 11.81 9.74
CA ASP A 212 2.13 11.80 11.17
C ASP A 212 2.85 10.51 11.53
N LEU A 213 4.14 10.63 11.81
CA LEU A 213 4.98 9.49 12.18
C LEU A 213 4.69 8.95 13.59
N ARG A 214 4.02 9.70 14.47
CA ARG A 214 3.97 9.40 15.92
C ARG A 214 2.63 8.83 16.38
N HIS A 215 1.51 9.36 15.89
CA HIS A 215 0.18 9.04 16.41
C HIS A 215 -0.79 8.51 15.35
N ASP A 216 -0.30 8.18 14.16
CA ASP A 216 -1.12 7.57 13.11
C ASP A 216 -1.65 6.20 13.57
N ASP A 217 -2.96 6.04 13.57
CA ASP A 217 -3.68 4.81 13.92
C ASP A 217 -4.47 4.26 12.73
N GLU A 218 -4.17 4.72 11.51
CA GLU A 218 -5.03 4.50 10.34
C GLU A 218 -5.09 3.02 9.96
N LEU A 219 -3.96 2.30 10.04
CA LEU A 219 -3.94 0.86 9.75
C LEU A 219 -4.68 0.06 10.83
N LEU A 220 -4.67 0.51 12.07
CA LEU A 220 -5.46 -0.09 13.14
C LEU A 220 -6.95 0.18 12.92
N HIS A 221 -7.31 1.37 12.46
CA HIS A 221 -8.68 1.70 12.06
C HIS A 221 -9.14 0.87 10.86
N LEU A 222 -8.29 0.69 9.85
CA LEU A 222 -8.56 -0.13 8.68
C LEU A 222 -8.73 -1.61 9.04
N GLN A 223 -7.90 -2.12 9.94
CA GLN A 223 -8.05 -3.47 10.49
C GLN A 223 -9.44 -3.66 11.12
N ARG A 224 -9.91 -2.69 11.93
CA ARG A 224 -11.25 -2.75 12.55
C ARG A 224 -12.36 -2.75 11.52
N TYR A 225 -12.27 -1.89 10.50
CA TYR A 225 -13.25 -1.82 9.41
C TYR A 225 -13.35 -3.15 8.65
N LEU A 226 -12.21 -3.76 8.34
CA LEU A 226 -12.16 -5.06 7.67
C LEU A 226 -12.60 -6.21 8.58
N GLN A 227 -12.39 -6.11 9.90
CA GLN A 227 -12.93 -7.07 10.86
C GLN A 227 -14.46 -7.03 10.89
N VAL A 228 -15.07 -5.84 10.94
CA VAL A 228 -16.52 -5.68 10.85
C VAL A 228 -17.06 -6.23 9.54
N TYR A 229 -16.35 -6.03 8.42
CA TYR A 229 -16.69 -6.68 7.16
C TYR A 229 -16.69 -8.20 7.30
N ILE A 230 -15.62 -8.79 7.82
CA ILE A 230 -15.53 -10.26 7.98
C ILE A 230 -16.69 -10.81 8.80
N ASP A 231 -17.06 -10.12 9.89
CA ASP A 231 -18.10 -10.57 10.82
C ASP A 231 -19.52 -10.39 10.25
N SER A 232 -19.69 -9.52 9.25
CA SER A 232 -21.01 -9.18 8.68
C SER A 232 -21.15 -9.49 7.19
N ARG A 233 -20.12 -10.02 6.52
CA ARG A 233 -20.08 -10.16 5.05
C ARG A 233 -21.24 -10.95 4.46
N ASP A 234 -21.82 -11.89 5.19
CA ASP A 234 -22.96 -12.69 4.73
C ASP A 234 -24.27 -11.86 4.61
N GLN A 235 -24.27 -10.63 5.14
CA GLN A 235 -25.37 -9.67 5.02
C GLN A 235 -25.27 -8.84 3.72
N PHE A 236 -24.16 -8.94 3.00
CA PHE A 236 -23.90 -8.16 1.78
C PHE A 236 -23.75 -9.12 0.58
N PRO A 237 -24.26 -8.76 -0.61
CA PRO A 237 -24.04 -9.56 -1.81
C PRO A 237 -22.56 -9.78 -2.13
N ASP A 238 -21.73 -8.77 -1.90
CA ASP A 238 -20.32 -8.73 -2.26
C ASP A 238 -19.55 -7.64 -1.47
N LEU A 239 -18.24 -7.53 -1.69
CA LEU A 239 -17.38 -6.58 -0.99
C LEU A 239 -17.68 -5.13 -1.37
N VAL A 240 -17.92 -4.85 -2.65
CA VAL A 240 -18.20 -3.49 -3.12
C VAL A 240 -19.55 -3.00 -2.60
N SER A 241 -20.54 -3.88 -2.52
CA SER A 241 -21.82 -3.62 -1.87
C SER A 241 -21.65 -3.22 -0.40
N TYR A 242 -20.73 -3.87 0.34
CA TYR A 242 -20.36 -3.46 1.69
C TYR A 242 -19.72 -2.07 1.71
N LEU A 243 -18.75 -1.79 0.83
CA LEU A 243 -18.08 -0.48 0.74
C LEU A 243 -19.07 0.67 0.53
N LYS A 244 -20.08 0.47 -0.33
CA LYS A 244 -21.14 1.45 -0.60
C LYS A 244 -22.07 1.68 0.58
N GLN A 245 -22.45 0.61 1.27
CA GLN A 245 -23.41 0.68 2.38
C GLN A 245 -22.77 1.07 3.71
N ARG A 246 -21.44 0.86 3.85
CA ARG A 246 -20.65 1.22 5.01
C ARG A 246 -19.44 2.05 4.57
N PRO A 247 -19.61 3.29 4.10
CA PRO A 247 -18.50 4.10 3.59
C PRO A 247 -17.40 4.27 4.64
N TRP A 248 -16.14 4.15 4.22
CA TRP A 248 -14.98 4.33 5.10
C TRP A 248 -14.98 5.69 5.81
N SER A 249 -15.37 6.76 5.12
CA SER A 249 -15.46 8.11 5.68
C SER A 249 -16.46 8.27 6.83
N GLU A 250 -17.43 7.36 6.91
CA GLU A 250 -18.48 7.35 7.93
C GLU A 250 -18.21 6.30 9.03
N PHE A 251 -17.15 5.50 8.89
CA PHE A 251 -16.84 4.47 9.85
C PHE A 251 -16.29 5.08 11.17
N PRO A 252 -16.86 4.75 12.34
CA PRO A 252 -16.48 5.39 13.59
C PRO A 252 -15.02 5.13 14.01
N ARG A 253 -14.26 6.20 14.30
CA ARG A 253 -12.86 6.09 14.79
C ARG A 253 -12.75 5.64 16.24
N SER A 254 -13.73 5.99 17.08
CA SER A 254 -13.87 5.51 18.45
C SER A 254 -14.94 4.43 18.54
N LEU A 255 -14.79 3.50 19.49
CA LEU A 255 -15.92 2.73 20.01
C LEU A 255 -16.82 3.63 20.86
#